data_AF-A0AAN1A694-F1
#
_entry.id   AF-A0AAN1A694-F1
#
_cell.length_a   1.000
_cell.length_b   1.000
_cell.length_c   1.000
_cell.angle_alpha   90.00
_cell.angle_beta   90.00
_cell.angle_gamma   90.00
#
_symmetry.space_group_name_H-M   'P 1'
#
loop_
_entity.id
_entity.type
_entity.pdbx_description
1 polymer ?
#
loop_
_entity_poly.entity_id
_entity_poly.type
_entity_poly.pdbx_seq_one_letter_code
_entity_poly.pdbx_strand_id
1 'polypeptide(L)'
;MSKVPLFFMVAVAIIAVAASYRYVQQRREKMDNDAAPLLQKRVVVSNKREKVINDRRSRQQTVTPAGSEMRYEASFRPESGGLEVVFRLQAPQYHALSVGDKGVLSYKGSRFMGFTPDP
;
A
#
# COMPACT_ATOMS: atom_id res chain seq x y z
N MET A 1 -23.50 -45.10 8.80
CA MET A 1 -23.86 -43.91 7.98
C MET A 1 -23.54 -42.66 8.78
N SER A 2 -22.38 -42.08 8.55
CA SER A 2 -21.95 -40.82 9.17
C SER A 2 -22.73 -39.66 8.55
N LYS A 3 -23.90 -39.34 9.12
CA LYS A 3 -24.58 -38.08 8.83
C LYS A 3 -23.68 -36.97 9.36
N VAL A 4 -23.01 -36.25 8.46
CA VAL A 4 -22.33 -35.00 8.82
C VAL A 4 -23.34 -34.14 9.57
N PRO A 5 -23.03 -33.73 10.82
CA PRO A 5 -23.98 -33.00 11.62
C PRO A 5 -24.38 -31.69 10.94
N LEU A 6 -25.66 -31.34 10.98
CA LEU A 6 -26.19 -30.14 10.31
C LEU A 6 -25.43 -28.87 10.69
N PHE A 7 -25.02 -28.75 11.95
CA PHE A 7 -24.22 -27.62 12.45
C PHE A 7 -22.86 -27.50 11.75
N PHE A 8 -22.26 -28.62 11.35
CA PHE A 8 -20.96 -28.65 10.67
C PHE A 8 -21.09 -28.12 9.23
N MET A 9 -22.17 -28.48 8.53
CA MET A 9 -22.47 -27.93 7.21
C MET A 9 -22.70 -26.42 7.26
N VAL A 10 -23.46 -25.94 8.26
CA VAL A 10 -23.73 -24.50 8.44
C VAL A 10 -22.43 -23.74 8.77
N ALA A 11 -21.58 -24.29 9.64
CA ALA A 11 -20.29 -23.68 9.97
C ALA A 11 -19.36 -23.57 8.74
N VAL A 12 -19.29 -24.62 7.91
CA VAL A 12 -18.49 -24.60 6.67
C VAL A 12 -19.04 -23.58 5.67
N ALA A 13 -20.36 -23.46 5.52
CA ALA A 13 -20.97 -22.48 4.63
C ALA A 13 -20.65 -21.04 5.05
N ILE A 14 -20.70 -20.73 6.35
CA ILE A 14 -20.35 -19.39 6.87
C ILE A 14 -18.88 -19.06 6.60
N ILE A 15 -17.96 -20.01 6.85
CA ILE A 15 -16.53 -19.82 6.60
C ILE A 15 -16.27 -19.60 5.10
N ALA A 16 -16.95 -20.35 4.22
CA ALA A 16 -16.82 -20.20 2.77
C ALA A 16 -17.27 -18.80 2.29
N VAL A 17 -18.38 -18.29 2.80
CA VAL A 17 -18.88 -16.93 2.48
C VAL A 17 -17.92 -15.86 3.00
N ALA A 18 -17.42 -15.99 4.24
CA ALA A 18 -16.48 -15.03 4.81
C ALA A 18 -15.13 -15.01 4.06
N ALA A 19 -14.63 -16.18 3.67
CA ALA A 19 -13.39 -16.31 2.91
C ALA A 19 -13.50 -15.71 1.50
N SER A 20 -14.62 -15.95 0.81
CA SER A 20 -14.87 -15.39 -0.52
C SER A 20 -15.05 -13.87 -0.49
N TYR A 21 -15.69 -13.31 0.54
CA TYR A 21 -15.79 -11.86 0.71
C TYR A 21 -14.42 -11.18 0.86
N ARG A 22 -13.51 -11.75 1.66
CA ARG A 22 -12.14 -11.23 1.83
C ARG A 22 -11.32 -11.29 0.54
N TYR A 23 -11.48 -12.36 -0.24
CA TYR A 23 -10.76 -12.52 -1.51
C TYR A 23 -11.21 -11.50 -2.58
N VAL A 24 -12.51 -11.25 -2.68
CA VAL A 24 -13.05 -10.28 -3.65
C VAL A 24 -12.60 -8.86 -3.33
N GLN A 25 -12.51 -8.46 -2.06
CA GLN A 25 -12.05 -7.11 -1.70
C GLN A 25 -10.60 -6.84 -2.13
N GLN A 26 -9.68 -7.79 -1.93
CA GLN A 26 -8.28 -7.64 -2.37
C GLN A 26 -8.14 -7.55 -3.89
N ARG A 27 -9.01 -8.25 -4.64
CA ARG A 27 -9.06 -8.15 -6.10
C ARG A 27 -9.59 -6.80 -6.55
N ARG A 28 -10.63 -6.27 -5.89
CA ARG A 28 -11.23 -4.97 -6.22
C ARG A 28 -10.21 -3.84 -6.13
N GLU A 29 -9.44 -3.75 -5.04
CA GLU A 29 -8.40 -2.70 -4.90
C GLU A 29 -7.34 -2.75 -6.01
N LYS A 30 -6.98 -3.94 -6.49
CA LYS A 30 -6.03 -4.08 -7.62
C LYS A 30 -6.67 -3.67 -8.94
N MET A 31 -7.90 -4.12 -9.19
CA MET A 31 -8.65 -3.78 -10.40
C MET A 31 -8.95 -2.29 -10.48
N ASP A 32 -9.32 -1.65 -9.37
CA ASP A 32 -9.61 -0.22 -9.30
C ASP A 32 -8.34 0.62 -9.55
N ASN A 33 -7.19 0.20 -9.00
CA ASN A 33 -5.91 0.86 -9.26
C ASN A 33 -5.40 0.66 -10.69
N ASP A 34 -5.63 -0.52 -11.29
CA ASP A 34 -5.22 -0.79 -12.66
C ASP A 34 -6.16 -0.10 -13.68
N ALA A 35 -7.44 0.08 -13.34
CA ALA A 35 -8.41 0.84 -14.13
C ALA A 35 -8.29 2.36 -13.94
N ALA A 36 -7.55 2.82 -12.93
CA ALA A 36 -7.41 4.25 -12.66
C ALA A 36 -6.62 4.96 -13.76
N PRO A 37 -7.07 6.15 -14.21
CA PRO A 37 -6.31 6.97 -15.15
C PRO A 37 -4.99 7.44 -14.52
N LEU A 38 -3.97 7.66 -15.36
CA LEU A 38 -2.73 8.29 -14.92
C LEU A 38 -3.00 9.77 -14.60
N LEU A 39 -2.83 10.14 -13.34
CA LEU A 39 -2.98 11.50 -12.86
C LEU A 39 -1.61 12.14 -12.63
N GLN A 40 -1.53 13.43 -12.94
CA GLN A 40 -0.34 14.24 -12.73
C GLN A 40 -0.69 15.46 -11.88
N LYS A 41 0.15 15.79 -10.90
CA LYS A 41 -0.06 16.95 -10.03
C LYS A 41 1.25 17.61 -9.66
N ARG A 42 1.28 18.95 -9.63
CA ARG A 42 2.41 19.71 -9.08
C ARG A 42 2.47 19.58 -7.56
N VAL A 43 3.62 19.14 -7.06
CA VAL A 43 3.85 18.88 -5.66
C VAL A 43 5.27 19.27 -5.26
N VAL A 44 5.46 19.41 -3.95
CA VAL A 44 6.78 19.50 -3.31
C VAL A 44 7.01 18.21 -2.52
N VAL A 45 8.20 17.64 -2.61
CA VAL A 45 8.62 16.52 -1.75
C VAL A 45 8.81 17.07 -0.34
N SER A 46 7.85 16.86 0.54
CA SER A 46 7.85 17.44 1.89
C SER A 46 8.62 16.61 2.89
N ASN A 47 8.59 15.28 2.76
CA ASN A 47 9.27 14.39 3.70
C ASN A 47 9.66 13.06 3.05
N LYS A 48 10.74 12.45 3.54
CA LYS A 48 11.23 11.13 3.18
C LYS A 48 11.45 10.32 4.45
N ARG A 49 10.85 9.13 4.52
CA ARG A 49 10.93 8.24 5.67
C ARG A 49 11.38 6.85 5.23
N GLU A 50 12.45 6.39 5.87
CA GLU A 50 12.85 5.01 5.85
C GLU A 50 12.35 4.34 7.13
N LYS A 51 11.62 3.22 6.99
CA LYS A 51 11.10 2.48 8.12
C LYS A 51 11.44 1.01 7.96
N VAL A 52 12.21 0.51 8.91
CA VAL A 52 12.45 -0.91 9.08
C VAL A 52 11.11 -1.58 9.42
N ILE A 53 10.57 -2.41 8.51
CA ILE A 53 9.39 -3.21 8.78
C ILE A 53 9.87 -4.54 9.35
N ASN A 54 9.34 -4.91 10.50
CA ASN A 54 9.25 -6.32 10.85
C ASN A 54 7.97 -6.86 10.24
N ASP A 55 8.07 -7.70 9.21
CA ASP A 55 6.92 -8.30 8.50
C ASP A 55 6.19 -9.40 9.34
N ARG A 56 6.37 -9.38 10.67
CA ARG A 56 5.73 -10.33 11.58
C ARG A 56 4.36 -9.79 11.95
N ARG A 57 3.32 -10.41 11.36
CA ARG A 57 1.90 -10.30 11.78
C ARG A 57 1.79 -10.10 13.29
N SER A 58 1.09 -9.05 13.70
CA SER A 58 1.09 -8.41 15.02
C SER A 58 0.57 -9.23 16.23
N ARG A 59 0.90 -10.53 16.34
CA ARG A 59 0.40 -11.39 17.45
C ARG A 59 1.40 -12.40 18.02
N GLN A 60 2.68 -12.38 17.68
CA GLN A 60 3.65 -13.27 18.31
C GLN A 60 4.81 -12.50 18.94
N GLN A 61 4.72 -12.37 20.26
CA GLN A 61 5.79 -11.93 21.13
C GLN A 61 6.85 -13.03 21.22
N THR A 62 7.90 -12.96 20.41
CA THR A 62 9.19 -13.63 20.68
C THR A 62 10.32 -12.87 19.99
N VAL A 63 11.32 -12.52 20.80
CA VAL A 63 12.50 -11.72 20.44
C VAL A 63 13.52 -12.61 19.74
N THR A 64 13.66 -12.49 18.42
CA THR A 64 14.82 -13.00 17.66
C THR A 64 14.90 -12.25 16.32
N PRO A 65 16.05 -11.67 15.90
CA PRO A 65 16.13 -10.83 14.70
C PRO A 65 16.36 -11.69 13.45
N ALA A 66 15.39 -11.70 12.53
CA ALA A 66 15.52 -12.35 11.23
C ALA A 66 14.69 -11.56 10.21
N GLY A 67 15.40 -10.96 9.25
CA GLY A 67 14.86 -10.33 8.03
C GLY A 67 14.05 -9.07 8.23
N SER A 68 14.70 -7.93 8.47
CA SER A 68 14.04 -6.63 8.36
C SER A 68 13.87 -6.23 6.90
N GLU A 69 12.64 -6.10 6.42
CA GLU A 69 12.36 -5.55 5.09
C GLU A 69 12.26 -4.01 5.20
N MET A 70 13.02 -3.29 4.37
CA MET A 70 13.07 -1.82 4.42
C MET A 70 11.87 -1.22 3.69
N ARG A 71 11.05 -0.42 4.36
CA ARG A 71 10.01 0.41 3.72
C ARG A 71 10.54 1.78 3.42
N TYR A 72 10.39 2.18 2.18
CA TYR A 72 10.61 3.56 1.75
C TYR A 72 9.27 4.24 1.55
N GLU A 73 9.09 5.38 2.21
CA GLU A 73 7.91 6.23 2.07
C GLU A 73 8.36 7.66 1.75
N ALA A 74 7.67 8.30 0.82
CA ALA A 74 7.84 9.73 0.58
C ALA A 74 6.49 10.42 0.65
N SER A 75 6.51 11.63 1.19
CA SER A 75 5.34 12.47 1.36
C SER A 75 5.43 13.64 0.40
N PHE A 76 4.33 13.91 -0.28
CA PHE A 76 4.24 14.91 -1.33
C PHE A 76 3.12 15.89 -1.00
N ARG A 77 3.49 17.16 -0.89
CA ARG A 77 2.56 18.25 -0.60
C ARG A 77 2.11 18.92 -1.91
N PRO A 78 0.81 18.97 -2.22
CA PRO A 78 0.33 19.72 -3.38
C PRO A 78 0.65 21.20 -3.31
N GLU A 79 1.12 21.79 -4.42
CA GLU A 79 1.35 23.24 -4.50
C GLU A 79 0.05 24.05 -4.48
N SER A 80 -1.02 23.47 -5.04
CA SER A 80 -2.37 24.05 -5.04
C SER A 80 -2.99 24.19 -3.64
N GLY A 81 -2.27 23.77 -2.58
CA GLY A 81 -2.85 23.49 -1.27
C GLY A 81 -3.62 22.16 -1.26
N GLY A 82 -3.80 21.60 -0.06
CA GLY A 82 -4.48 20.34 0.17
C GLY A 82 -3.73 19.41 1.12
N LEU A 83 -4.27 18.20 1.29
CA LEU A 83 -3.65 17.17 2.12
C LEU A 83 -2.39 16.62 1.45
N GLU A 84 -1.37 16.40 2.28
CA GLU A 84 -0.15 15.71 1.90
C GLU A 84 -0.45 14.24 1.61
N VAL A 85 0.02 13.75 0.47
CA VAL A 85 -0.17 12.36 0.05
C VAL A 85 1.11 11.58 0.28
N VAL A 86 0.98 10.40 0.88
CA VAL A 86 2.11 9.54 1.21
C VAL A 86 2.10 8.33 0.30
N PHE A 87 3.20 8.09 -0.39
CA PHE A 87 3.37 6.91 -1.24
C PHE A 87 4.48 6.00 -0.72
N ARG A 88 4.24 4.70 -0.85
CA ARG A 88 5.28 3.69 -0.70
C ARG A 88 6.09 3.60 -1.99
N LEU A 89 7.41 3.60 -1.85
CA LEU A 89 8.35 3.62 -2.94
C LEU A 89 9.25 2.39 -2.90
N GLN A 90 9.84 2.08 -4.06
CA GLN A 90 10.99 1.18 -4.13
C GLN A 90 12.27 1.95 -3.76
N ALA A 91 13.32 1.24 -3.33
CA ALA A 91 14.59 1.87 -2.95
C ALA A 91 15.14 2.82 -4.03
N PRO A 92 15.22 2.44 -5.33
CA PRO A 92 15.76 3.34 -6.36
C PRO A 92 14.93 4.62 -6.53
N GLN A 93 13.60 4.49 -6.49
CA GLN A 93 12.69 5.64 -6.59
C GLN A 93 12.84 6.57 -5.39
N TYR A 94 12.98 6.02 -4.19
CA TYR A 94 13.20 6.81 -2.98
C TYR A 94 14.54 7.55 -3.02
N HIS A 95 15.62 6.88 -3.43
CA HIS A 95 16.94 7.51 -3.49
C HIS A 95 17.06 8.56 -4.59
N ALA A 96 16.26 8.47 -5.66
CA ALA A 96 16.18 9.49 -6.71
C ALA A 96 15.47 10.78 -6.29
N LEU A 97 14.70 10.77 -5.19
CA LEU A 97 13.98 11.96 -4.69
C LEU A 97 14.86 12.78 -3.74
N SER A 98 14.77 14.11 -3.81
CA SER A 98 15.28 14.99 -2.75
C SER A 98 14.15 15.73 -2.04
N VAL A 99 14.26 15.88 -0.73
CA VAL A 99 13.29 16.65 0.07
C VAL A 99 13.43 18.12 -0.29
N GLY A 100 12.31 18.79 -0.54
CA GLY A 100 12.24 20.18 -0.99
C GLY A 100 12.08 20.33 -2.50
N ASP A 101 12.36 19.28 -3.29
CA ASP A 101 12.20 19.33 -4.74
C ASP A 101 10.74 19.58 -5.11
N LYS A 102 10.54 20.51 -6.04
CA LYS A 102 9.26 20.78 -6.66
C LYS A 102 9.21 20.08 -8.02
N GLY A 103 8.03 19.64 -8.41
CA GLY A 103 7.89 18.97 -9.70
C GLY A 103 6.54 18.31 -9.89
N VAL A 104 6.49 17.46 -10.91
CA VAL A 104 5.27 16.75 -11.30
C VAL A 104 5.29 15.34 -10.73
N LEU A 105 4.34 15.06 -9.83
CA LEU A 105 4.05 13.72 -9.35
C LEU A 105 3.06 13.04 -10.29
N SER A 106 3.43 11.85 -10.76
CA SER A 106 2.59 10.95 -11.55
C SER A 106 2.13 9.76 -10.70
N TYR A 107 0.82 9.50 -10.66
CA TYR A 107 0.24 8.41 -9.87
C TYR A 107 -1.02 7.82 -10.51
N LYS A 108 -1.36 6.58 -10.17
CA LYS A 108 -2.60 5.89 -10.57
C LYS A 108 -3.32 5.38 -9.32
N GLY A 109 -4.46 5.96 -8.99
CA GLY A 109 -5.17 5.63 -7.75
C GLY A 109 -4.26 5.85 -6.53
N SER A 110 -3.93 4.78 -5.81
CA SER A 110 -2.99 4.82 -4.66
C SER A 110 -1.55 4.43 -5.02
N ARG A 111 -1.23 4.21 -6.30
CA ARG A 111 0.09 3.74 -6.75
C ARG A 111 0.94 4.89 -7.31
N PHE A 112 2.14 5.03 -6.77
CA PHE A 112 3.15 5.93 -7.30
C PHE A 112 3.67 5.44 -8.65
N MET A 113 3.71 6.32 -9.66
CA MET A 113 4.25 6.02 -10.99
C MET A 113 5.59 6.71 -11.23
N GLY A 114 5.77 7.93 -10.74
CA GLY A 114 7.02 8.66 -10.89
C GLY A 114 6.94 10.08 -10.35
N PHE A 115 8.09 10.71 -10.22
CA PHE A 115 8.23 12.13 -9.92
C PHE A 115 9.29 12.72 -10.85
N THR A 116 8.95 13.84 -11.46
CA THR A 116 9.86 14.59 -12.33
C THR A 116 10.12 15.94 -11.68
N PRO A 117 11.34 16.20 -11.16
CA PRO A 117 11.67 17.50 -10.60
C PRO A 117 11.63 18.58 -11.68
N ASP A 118 11.28 19.79 -11.28
CA ASP A 118 11.43 20.98 -12.12
C ASP A 118 12.93 21.21 -12.46
N PRO A 119 13.25 21.79 -13.64
CA PRO A 119 14.62 22.03 -14.07
C PRO A 119 15.37 23.08 -13.26
#